data_AF-W5TSF1-F1
#
_entry.id   AF-W5TSF1-F1
#
_cell.length_a   1.000
_cell.length_b   1.000
_cell.length_c   1.000
_cell.angle_alpha   90.00
_cell.angle_beta   90.00
_cell.angle_gamma   90.00
#
_symmetry.space_group_name_H-M   'P 1'
#
loop_
_entity.id
_entity.type
_entity.pdbx_description
1 polymer ?
#
loop_
_entity_poly.entity_id
_entity_poly.type
_entity_poly.pdbx_seq_one_letter_code
_entity_poly.pdbx_strand_id
1 'polypeptide(L)'
;MPRRKPASATPLRVVAPEERESQLTKPLTLLEAVESGDILDIMLAQRRIIAESLMSAADNTRPQYSNELNKLNKLINEEQARRSTEAADASVVAHLEVEAWDGTGY
;
A
#
# COMPACT_ATOMS: atom_id res chain seq x y z
N MET A 1 -34.19 -9.16 33.26
CA MET A 1 -33.52 -8.44 32.15
C MET A 1 -32.17 -7.90 32.63
N PRO A 2 -31.03 -8.58 32.40
CA PRO A 2 -29.72 -8.02 32.78
C PRO A 2 -29.22 -7.06 31.69
N ARG A 3 -28.84 -5.84 32.08
CA ARG A 3 -28.30 -4.81 31.18
C ARG A 3 -26.86 -5.16 30.77
N ARG A 4 -26.59 -5.21 29.47
CA ARG A 4 -25.23 -5.37 28.90
C ARG A 4 -24.36 -4.17 29.26
N LYS A 5 -23.13 -4.41 29.74
CA LYS A 5 -22.10 -3.39 29.93
C LYS A 5 -21.62 -2.87 28.56
N PRO A 6 -21.42 -1.55 28.37
CA PRO A 6 -20.85 -1.04 27.13
C PRO A 6 -19.36 -1.41 27.05
N ALA A 7 -18.93 -1.82 25.85
CA ALA A 7 -17.54 -2.10 25.52
C ALA A 7 -16.67 -0.86 25.80
N SER A 8 -15.53 -1.07 26.47
CA SER A 8 -14.59 -0.01 26.83
C SER A 8 -14.08 0.70 25.57
N ALA A 9 -14.32 2.01 25.48
CA ALA A 9 -13.75 2.84 24.43
C ALA A 9 -12.23 2.86 24.55
N THR A 10 -11.53 2.38 23.52
CA THR A 10 -10.07 2.49 23.40
C THR A 10 -9.70 3.98 23.43
N PRO A 11 -8.85 4.44 24.36
CA PRO A 11 -8.52 5.85 24.46
C PRO A 11 -7.70 6.28 23.23
N LEU A 12 -8.15 7.35 22.56
CA LEU A 12 -7.43 7.98 21.47
C LEU A 12 -6.09 8.52 22.02
N ARG A 13 -4.97 8.01 21.52
CA ARG A 13 -3.63 8.46 21.88
C ARG A 13 -3.20 9.66 21.03
N VAL A 14 -2.62 10.66 21.68
CA VAL A 14 -1.93 11.77 21.00
C VAL A 14 -0.62 11.26 20.42
N VAL A 15 -0.50 11.29 19.09
CA VAL A 15 0.73 10.94 18.35
C VAL A 15 1.67 12.13 18.42
N ALA A 16 2.91 11.90 18.87
CA ALA A 16 3.93 12.94 18.95
C ALA A 16 4.25 13.48 17.54
N PRO A 17 4.65 14.75 17.37
CA PRO A 17 4.99 15.31 16.05
C PRO A 17 6.04 14.48 15.30
N GLU A 18 6.93 13.83 16.06
CA GLU A 18 8.09 13.06 15.61
C GLU A 18 7.69 11.63 15.20
N GLU A 19 6.55 11.13 15.68
CA GLU A 19 5.92 9.88 15.22
C GLU A 19 5.11 10.09 13.92
N ARG A 20 4.95 11.33 13.42
CA ARG A 20 4.27 11.63 12.16
C ARG A 20 5.17 11.49 10.94
N GLU A 21 6.48 11.40 11.15
CA GLU A 21 7.46 11.32 10.08
C GLU A 21 7.73 9.86 9.73
N SER A 22 6.70 9.17 9.21
CA SER A 22 6.98 8.15 8.21
C SER A 22 7.56 8.90 7.02
N GLN A 23 8.90 8.94 6.99
CA GLN A 23 9.76 9.52 5.97
C GLN A 23 9.01 9.69 4.65
N LEU A 24 8.75 10.96 4.28
CA LEU A 24 8.36 11.30 2.92
C LEU A 24 9.52 10.93 2.01
N THR A 25 9.64 9.65 1.67
CA THR A 25 10.53 9.18 0.63
C THR A 25 10.12 9.93 -0.62
N LYS A 26 11.06 10.75 -1.13
CA LYS A 26 10.84 11.51 -2.34
C LYS A 26 10.37 10.51 -3.41
N PRO A 27 9.21 10.75 -4.05
CA PRO A 27 8.72 9.84 -5.08
C PRO A 27 9.76 9.76 -6.20
N LEU A 28 10.05 8.54 -6.64
CA LEU A 28 11.03 8.27 -7.69
C LEU A 28 10.64 8.99 -8.97
N THR A 29 11.64 9.47 -9.70
CA THR A 29 11.47 9.85 -11.10
C THR A 29 11.20 8.60 -11.94
N LEU A 30 10.68 8.80 -13.16
CA LEU A 30 10.43 7.65 -14.05
C LEU A 30 11.71 6.88 -14.37
N LEU A 31 12.84 7.58 -14.54
CA LEU A 31 14.12 6.92 -14.80
C LEU A 31 14.56 6.07 -13.61
N GLU A 32 14.58 6.65 -12.40
CA GLU A 32 14.96 5.92 -11.17
C GLU A 32 14.03 4.73 -10.90
N ALA A 33 12.72 4.86 -11.17
CA ALA A 33 11.77 3.77 -11.03
C ALA A 33 11.99 2.65 -12.06
N VAL A 34 12.37 3.00 -13.29
CA VAL A 34 12.73 2.00 -14.31
C VAL A 34 14.02 1.28 -13.92
N GLU A 35 15.00 2.00 -13.37
CA GLU A 35 16.26 1.42 -12.90
C GLU A 35 16.06 0.51 -11.67
N SER A 36 15.10 0.82 -10.79
CA SER A 36 14.77 -0.05 -9.64
C SER A 36 14.10 -1.37 -10.07
N GLY A 37 13.45 -1.38 -11.25
CA GLY A 37 12.72 -2.53 -11.77
C GLY A 37 11.40 -2.83 -11.05
N ASP A 38 11.00 -2.01 -10.08
CA ASP A 38 9.72 -2.16 -9.38
C ASP A 38 8.58 -1.62 -10.25
N ILE A 39 7.70 -2.53 -10.71
CA ILE A 39 6.56 -2.21 -11.58
C ILE A 39 5.61 -1.20 -10.92
N LEU A 40 5.38 -1.28 -9.60
CA LEU A 40 4.51 -0.35 -8.90
C LEU A 40 5.11 1.05 -8.89
N ASP A 41 6.42 1.17 -8.64
CA ASP A 41 7.11 2.46 -8.67
C ASP A 41 7.08 3.08 -10.07
N ILE A 42 7.26 2.26 -11.11
CA ILE A 42 7.17 2.71 -12.51
C ILE A 42 5.77 3.26 -12.79
N MET A 43 4.71 2.52 -12.40
CA MET A 43 3.33 2.97 -12.60
C MET A 43 3.03 4.26 -11.82
N LEU A 44 3.53 4.39 -10.60
CA LEU A 44 3.35 5.59 -9.77
C LEU A 44 4.06 6.81 -10.39
N ALA A 45 5.27 6.63 -10.92
CA ALA A 45 6.00 7.68 -11.62
C ALA A 45 5.28 8.10 -12.92
N GLN A 46 4.80 7.14 -13.72
CA GLN A 46 4.01 7.42 -14.92
C GLN A 46 2.71 8.17 -14.60
N ARG A 47 2.00 7.76 -13.54
CA ARG A 47 0.77 8.43 -13.09
C ARG A 47 1.01 9.90 -12.80
N ARG A 48 2.14 10.23 -12.15
CA ARG A 48 2.53 11.61 -11.85
C ARG A 48 2.77 12.42 -13.13
N ILE A 49 3.51 11.86 -14.09
CA ILE A 49 3.80 12.53 -15.37
C ILE A 49 2.51 12.84 -16.14
N ILE A 50 1.56 11.89 -16.18
CA ILE A 50 0.27 12.11 -16.85
C ILE A 50 -0.55 13.17 -16.13
N ALA A 51 -0.57 13.16 -14.80
CA ALA A 51 -1.27 14.18 -14.02
C ALA A 51 -0.68 15.58 -14.24
N GLU A 52 0.64 15.72 -14.31
CA GLU A 52 1.32 16.96 -14.65
C GLU A 52 0.99 17.40 -16.08
N SER A 53 1.00 16.47 -17.04
CA SER A 53 0.64 16.73 -18.44
C SER A 53 -0.80 17.20 -18.61
N LEU A 54 -1.74 16.68 -17.80
CA LEU A 54 -3.15 17.10 -17.81
C LEU A 54 -3.36 18.57 -17.46
N MET A 55 -2.45 19.17 -16.68
CA MET A 55 -2.56 20.57 -16.26
C MET A 55 -2.36 21.55 -17.42
N SER A 56 -1.57 21.14 -18.43
CA SER A 56 -1.24 21.96 -19.61
C SER A 56 -1.73 21.39 -20.94
N ALA A 57 -2.43 20.25 -20.91
CA ALA A 57 -2.92 19.57 -22.11
C ALA A 57 -3.99 20.39 -22.84
N ALA A 58 -3.90 20.41 -24.18
CA ALA A 58 -4.94 20.98 -25.03
C ALA A 58 -6.25 20.17 -24.92
N ASP A 59 -7.41 20.80 -25.10
CA ASP A 59 -8.72 20.19 -24.84
C ASP A 59 -8.99 18.90 -25.64
N ASN A 60 -8.43 18.78 -26.84
CA ASN A 60 -8.53 17.56 -27.65
C ASN A 60 -7.69 16.39 -27.11
N THR A 61 -6.65 16.66 -26.33
CA THR A 61 -5.73 15.65 -25.76
C THR A 61 -6.07 15.28 -24.31
N ARG A 62 -6.82 16.13 -23.60
CA ARG A 62 -7.25 15.88 -22.21
C ARG A 62 -8.03 14.56 -22.03
N PRO A 63 -8.97 14.18 -22.92
CA PRO A 63 -9.66 12.89 -22.80
C PRO A 63 -8.70 11.70 -22.87
N GLN A 64 -7.68 11.77 -23.73
CA GLN A 64 -6.68 10.71 -23.87
C GLN A 64 -5.88 10.54 -22.57
N TYR A 65 -5.36 11.63 -22.01
CA TYR A 65 -4.64 11.55 -20.73
C TYR A 65 -5.52 11.10 -19.57
N SER A 66 -6.79 11.53 -19.53
CA SER A 66 -7.74 11.05 -18.51
C SER A 66 -7.99 9.55 -18.62
N ASN A 67 -8.08 9.01 -19.83
CA ASN A 67 -8.26 7.58 -20.05
C ASN A 67 -7.03 6.78 -19.60
N GLU A 68 -5.82 7.23 -19.94
CA GLU A 68 -4.59 6.59 -19.49
C GLU A 68 -4.43 6.66 -17.96
N LEU A 69 -4.81 7.78 -17.34
CA LEU A 69 -4.79 7.92 -15.89
C LEU A 69 -5.73 6.93 -15.19
N ASN A 70 -6.93 6.74 -15.75
CA ASN A 70 -7.90 5.77 -15.22
C ASN A 70 -7.38 4.33 -15.32
N LYS A 71 -6.73 3.97 -16.45
CA LYS A 71 -6.09 2.67 -16.62
C LYS A 71 -4.98 2.45 -15.58
N LEU A 72 -4.09 3.42 -15.42
CA LEU A 72 -3.00 3.34 -14.43
C LEU A 72 -3.54 3.20 -13.00
N ASN A 73 -4.57 3.95 -12.62
CA ASN A 73 -5.16 3.83 -11.29
C ASN A 73 -5.70 2.42 -11.02
N LYS A 74 -6.33 1.79 -12.02
CA LYS A 74 -6.79 0.41 -11.90
C LYS A 74 -5.62 -0.56 -11.70
N LEU A 75 -4.59 -0.46 -12.54
CA LEU A 75 -3.41 -1.34 -12.47
C LEU A 75 -2.64 -1.17 -11.14
N ILE A 76 -2.52 0.06 -10.65
CA ILE A 76 -1.90 0.36 -9.35
C ILE A 76 -2.68 -0.30 -8.22
N ASN A 77 -4.00 -0.19 -8.22
CA ASN A 77 -4.85 -0.80 -7.19
C ASN A 77 -4.74 -2.34 -7.21
N GLU A 78 -4.71 -2.95 -8.40
CA GLU A 78 -4.54 -4.40 -8.57
C GLU A 78 -3.18 -4.87 -8.04
N GLU A 79 -2.10 -4.17 -8.37
CA GLU A 79 -0.75 -4.51 -7.91
C GLU A 79 -0.58 -4.31 -6.40
N GLN A 80 -1.13 -3.22 -5.84
CA GLN A 80 -1.13 -3.00 -4.40
C GLN A 80 -1.95 -4.04 -3.65
N ALA A 81 -3.10 -4.45 -4.20
CA ALA A 81 -3.90 -5.53 -3.64
C ALA A 81 -3.12 -6.85 -3.63
N ARG A 82 -2.45 -7.19 -4.73
CA ARG A 82 -1.58 -8.38 -4.84
C ARG A 82 -0.47 -8.38 -3.79
N ARG A 83 0.25 -7.25 -3.64
CA ARG A 83 1.30 -7.12 -2.61
C ARG A 83 0.74 -7.23 -1.19
N SER A 84 -0.45 -6.68 -0.96
CA SER A 84 -1.10 -6.74 0.36
C SER A 84 -1.51 -8.17 0.72
N THR A 85 -2.02 -8.96 -0.24
CA THR A 85 -2.33 -10.38 -0.02
C THR A 85 -1.06 -11.19 0.23
N GLU A 86 0.01 -10.96 -0.54
CA GLU A 86 1.29 -11.66 -0.34
C GLU A 86 1.92 -11.33 1.02
N ALA A 87 1.86 -10.06 1.45
CA ALA A 87 2.34 -9.65 2.75
C ALA A 87 1.51 -10.25 3.91
N ALA A 88 0.19 -10.36 3.73
CA ALA A 88 -0.69 -11.01 4.69
C ALA A 88 -0.37 -12.51 4.82
N ASP A 89 -0.17 -13.21 3.71
CA ASP A 89 0.20 -14.63 3.70
C ASP A 89 1.58 -14.86 4.34
N ALA A 90 2.56 -13.99 4.06
CA ALA A 90 3.88 -14.05 4.70
C ALA A 90 3.81 -13.80 6.22
N SER A 91 2.91 -12.95 6.69
CA SER A 91 2.71 -12.67 8.12
C SER A 91 2.02 -13.81 8.87
N VAL A 92 1.26 -14.68 8.19
CA VAL A 92 0.58 -15.84 8.81
C VAL A 92 1.55 -17.00 9.05
N VAL A 93 2.69 -17.04 8.35
CA VAL A 93 3.80 -17.97 8.65
C VAL A 93 4.60 -17.46 9.85
N ALA A 94 3.97 -17.44 11.02
CA ALA A 94 4.70 -17.30 12.28
C ALA A 94 5.67 -18.48 12.43
N HIS A 95 6.90 -18.22 12.88
CA HIS A 95 7.82 -19.26 13.35
C HIS A 95 7.15 -20.02 14.50
N LEU A 96 6.49 -21.15 14.18
CA LEU A 96 6.15 -22.14 15.18
C LEU A 96 7.47 -22.78 15.60
N GLU A 97 7.94 -22.45 16.80
CA GLU A 97 8.91 -23.30 17.50
C GLU A 97 8.26 -24.68 17.60
N VAL A 98 8.79 -25.62 16.80
CA VAL A 98 8.34 -27.01 16.85
C VAL A 98 8.86 -27.59 18.16
N GLU A 99 8.08 -27.44 19.22
CA GLU A 99 8.23 -28.29 20.39
C GLU A 99 7.99 -29.73 19.92
N ALA A 100 9.07 -30.49 19.80
CA ALA A 100 9.03 -31.91 19.55
C ALA A 100 8.31 -32.55 20.75
N TRP A 101 7.02 -32.82 20.58
CA TRP A 101 6.28 -33.64 21.52
C TRP A 101 6.94 -35.02 21.54
N ASP A 102 7.73 -35.33 22.58
CA ASP A 102 8.22 -36.68 22.83
C ASP A 102 7.06 -37.50 23.43
N GLY A 103 6.38 -38.26 22.57
CA GLY A 103 5.22 -39.07 22.93
C GLY A 103 5.53 -40.25 23.87
N THR A 104 6.42 -40.10 24.85
CA THR A 104 6.73 -41.11 25.86
C THR A 104 5.96 -40.81 27.15
N GLY A 105 4.64 -40.89 27.09
CA GLY A 105 3.77 -41.00 28.27
C GLY A 105 3.37 -42.46 28.46
N TYR A 106 3.84 -43.08 29.54
CA TYR A 106 3.53 -44.43 30.01
C TYR A 106 2.03 -44.69 30.22
#